data_AF-A0A9X1INR0-F1
#
_entry.id   AF-A0A9X1INR0-F1
#
_cell.length_a   1.000
_cell.length_b   1.000
_cell.length_c   1.000
_cell.angle_alpha   90.00
_cell.angle_beta   90.00
_cell.angle_gamma   90.00
#
_symmetry.space_group_name_H-M   'P 1'
#
loop_
_entity.id
_entity.type
_entity.pdbx_description
1 polymer ?
#
loop_
_entity_poly.entity_id
_entity_poly.type
_entity_poly.pdbx_seq_one_letter_code
_entity_poly.pdbx_strand_id
1 'polypeptide(L)'
;MKMTKKLILASVVLPLVISANSALAGGKDRDHECRPGLDRGIMHELQLTDAQKQEFKALRKADRAEQKEHRNRKPEQRDEMRENRMAAMNDLLLAEKFDPAKATEMARRMADKHIERQVEMLSKQHKALSILTPEQKAQYIELQQERMEDCGDQRPHREGKGRK
;
A
#
# COMPACT_ATOMS: atom_id res chain seq x y z
N MET A 1 20.20 -10.91 65.73
CA MET A 1 20.00 -9.50 65.33
C MET A 1 19.22 -9.49 64.03
N LYS A 2 18.04 -8.85 64.03
CA LYS A 2 17.22 -8.63 62.83
C LYS A 2 17.88 -7.56 61.96
N MET A 3 17.63 -7.61 60.64
CA MET A 3 17.56 -6.49 59.67
C MET A 3 18.36 -6.75 58.39
N THR A 4 17.67 -7.03 57.28
CA THR A 4 18.00 -6.58 55.91
C THR A 4 16.71 -6.61 55.10
N LYS A 5 15.89 -5.54 55.17
CA LYS A 5 15.84 -4.39 54.26
C LYS A 5 15.47 -4.76 52.82
N LYS A 6 14.22 -4.38 52.51
CA LYS A 6 13.50 -4.44 51.25
C LYS A 6 14.17 -3.55 50.19
N LEU A 7 14.33 -4.06 48.97
CA LEU A 7 14.51 -3.27 47.76
C LEU A 7 13.69 -3.91 46.64
N ILE A 8 12.45 -3.46 46.50
CA ILE A 8 11.64 -3.61 45.29
C ILE A 8 11.29 -2.19 44.88
N LEU A 9 11.89 -1.69 43.79
CA LEU A 9 11.26 -0.74 42.87
C LEU A 9 12.20 -0.55 41.67
N ALA A 10 11.98 -1.33 40.62
CA ALA A 10 12.51 -1.03 39.29
C ALA A 10 11.34 -0.54 38.44
N SER A 11 11.08 0.77 38.47
CA SER A 11 10.12 1.43 37.59
C SER A 11 10.76 1.66 36.22
N VAL A 12 10.58 0.70 35.31
CA VAL A 12 10.94 0.89 33.90
C VAL A 12 9.80 1.64 33.22
N VAL A 13 9.90 2.97 33.20
CA VAL A 13 9.04 3.82 32.39
C VAL A 13 9.64 3.88 30.99
N LEU A 14 9.00 3.21 30.02
CA LEU A 14 9.27 3.44 28.60
C LEU A 14 8.08 4.18 27.98
N PRO A 15 8.22 5.46 27.58
CA PRO A 15 7.30 6.08 26.65
C PRO A 15 7.87 6.03 25.23
N LEU A 16 7.02 5.50 24.35
CA LEU A 16 7.14 5.33 22.91
C LEU A 16 7.47 6.64 22.18
N VAL A 17 8.52 6.63 21.37
CA VAL A 17 8.79 7.70 20.41
C VAL A 17 8.06 7.35 19.11
N ILE A 18 6.90 7.95 18.87
CA ILE A 18 6.22 7.88 17.57
C ILE A 18 6.83 8.99 16.69
N SER A 19 7.85 8.63 15.90
CA SER A 19 8.38 9.51 14.85
C SER A 19 7.41 9.52 13.67
N ALA A 20 6.54 10.53 13.62
CA ALA A 20 5.68 10.78 12.49
C ALA A 20 6.48 11.40 11.33
N ASN A 21 7.01 10.57 10.43
CA ASN A 21 7.54 11.04 9.14
C ASN A 21 6.42 11.06 8.10
N SER A 22 5.72 12.19 8.01
CA SER A 22 4.77 12.47 6.91
C SER A 22 5.55 12.86 5.65
N ALA A 23 5.98 11.89 4.85
CA ALA A 23 6.51 12.16 3.51
C ALA A 23 5.35 12.37 2.52
N LEU A 24 4.88 13.61 2.40
CA LEU A 24 4.10 14.08 1.24
C LEU A 24 5.08 14.24 0.06
N ALA A 25 5.37 13.14 -0.63
CA ALA A 25 6.22 13.13 -1.81
C ALA A 25 5.35 13.29 -3.08
N GLY A 26 5.21 14.53 -3.54
CA GLY A 26 4.89 14.85 -4.93
C GLY A 26 6.16 14.78 -5.77
N GLY A 27 6.43 13.60 -6.35
CA GLY A 27 7.53 13.38 -7.28
C GLY A 27 7.04 12.50 -8.41
N LYS A 28 6.91 13.08 -9.60
CA LYS A 28 6.64 12.37 -10.84
C LYS A 28 7.96 11.69 -11.25
N ASP A 29 7.84 10.46 -11.74
CA ASP A 29 8.83 9.65 -12.48
C ASP A 29 9.32 8.35 -11.79
N ARG A 30 8.72 7.23 -12.24
CA ARG A 30 9.25 5.86 -12.34
C ARG A 30 9.38 4.92 -11.12
N ASP A 31 8.62 5.10 -10.04
CA ASP A 31 8.50 4.07 -8.98
C ASP A 31 7.41 2.99 -9.25
N HIS A 32 7.35 2.43 -10.47
CA HIS A 32 6.37 1.38 -10.80
C HIS A 32 6.92 -0.05 -10.73
N GLU A 33 8.24 -0.22 -10.66
CA GLU A 33 8.89 -1.53 -10.71
C GLU A 33 8.96 -2.20 -9.32
N CYS A 34 9.08 -1.42 -8.24
CA CYS A 34 9.26 -1.96 -6.89
C CYS A 34 7.96 -2.03 -6.06
N ARG A 35 6.80 -2.18 -6.72
CA ARG A 35 5.50 -2.25 -6.01
C ARG A 35 5.04 -3.70 -5.85
N PRO A 36 4.68 -4.13 -4.62
CA PRO A 36 4.08 -5.44 -4.40
C PRO A 36 2.81 -5.62 -5.26
N GLY A 37 2.80 -6.64 -6.11
CA GLY A 37 1.65 -7.03 -6.91
C GLY A 37 2.00 -7.91 -8.10
N LEU A 38 1.01 -8.17 -8.95
CA LEU A 38 1.22 -8.90 -10.20
C LEU A 38 2.00 -8.01 -11.18
N ASP A 39 3.33 -8.18 -11.18
CA ASP A 39 4.22 -7.43 -12.05
C ASP A 39 4.02 -7.86 -13.51
N ARG A 40 3.79 -6.87 -14.38
CA ARG A 40 3.63 -7.12 -15.82
C ARG A 40 4.91 -7.60 -16.47
N GLY A 41 6.07 -7.20 -15.97
CA GLY A 41 7.37 -7.67 -16.43
C GLY A 41 7.56 -9.14 -16.12
N ILE A 42 7.34 -9.58 -14.87
CA ILE A 42 7.45 -11.00 -14.50
C ILE A 42 6.51 -11.84 -15.37
N MET A 43 5.27 -11.39 -15.55
CA MET A 43 4.30 -12.11 -16.38
C MET A 43 4.70 -12.22 -17.87
N HIS A 44 5.59 -11.36 -18.35
CA HIS A 44 6.12 -11.42 -19.71
C HIS A 44 7.33 -12.39 -19.81
N GLU A 45 8.05 -12.60 -18.72
CA GLU A 45 9.17 -13.54 -18.62
C GLU A 45 8.68 -14.99 -18.49
N LEU A 46 7.47 -15.20 -17.97
CA LEU A 46 6.83 -16.50 -17.95
C LEU A 46 6.50 -16.99 -19.37
N GLN A 47 6.84 -18.25 -19.65
CA GLN A 47 6.44 -18.92 -20.88
C GLN A 47 4.96 -19.31 -20.83
N LEU A 48 4.08 -18.40 -21.23
CA LEU A 48 2.63 -18.63 -21.27
C LEU A 48 2.19 -19.29 -22.58
N THR A 49 1.27 -20.25 -22.48
CA THR A 49 0.59 -20.81 -23.67
C THR A 49 -0.36 -19.78 -24.28
N ASP A 50 -0.74 -19.95 -25.54
CA ASP A 50 -1.65 -19.02 -26.19
C ASP A 50 -3.06 -19.03 -25.56
N ALA A 51 -3.50 -20.18 -25.05
CA ALA A 51 -4.72 -20.30 -24.26
C ALA A 51 -4.64 -19.45 -22.98
N GLN A 52 -3.56 -19.57 -22.21
CA GLN A 52 -3.35 -18.76 -20.99
C GLN A 52 -3.30 -17.27 -21.30
N LYS A 53 -2.62 -16.86 -22.39
CA LYS A 53 -2.59 -15.46 -22.83
C LYS A 53 -4.00 -14.92 -23.15
N GLN A 54 -4.85 -15.74 -23.76
CA GLN A 54 -6.24 -15.37 -24.04
C GLN A 54 -7.05 -15.21 -22.75
N GLU A 55 -6.90 -16.11 -21.78
CA GLU A 55 -7.55 -16.01 -20.47
C GLU A 55 -7.13 -14.74 -19.71
N PHE A 56 -5.82 -14.45 -19.64
CA PHE A 56 -5.34 -13.20 -19.04
C PHE A 56 -5.88 -11.96 -19.75
N LYS A 57 -6.03 -12.00 -21.07
CA LYS A 57 -6.61 -10.90 -21.84
C LYS A 57 -8.09 -10.73 -21.54
N ALA A 58 -8.84 -11.82 -21.39
CA ALA A 58 -10.25 -11.79 -21.01
C ALA A 58 -10.43 -11.23 -19.59
N LEU A 59 -9.63 -11.71 -18.63
CA LEU A 59 -9.64 -11.21 -17.24
C LEU A 59 -9.38 -9.70 -17.18
N ARG A 60 -8.33 -9.22 -17.87
CA ARG A 60 -8.00 -7.78 -17.93
C ARG A 60 -9.08 -6.94 -18.58
N LYS A 61 -9.80 -7.48 -19.58
CA LYS A 61 -10.92 -6.78 -20.22
C LYS A 61 -12.11 -6.65 -19.27
N ALA A 62 -12.44 -7.72 -18.54
CA ALA A 62 -13.50 -7.72 -17.55
C ALA A 62 -13.20 -6.69 -16.44
N ASP A 63 -11.99 -6.71 -15.87
CA ASP A 63 -11.56 -5.75 -14.84
C ASP A 63 -11.64 -4.30 -15.35
N ARG A 64 -11.24 -4.05 -16.61
CA ARG A 64 -11.33 -2.71 -17.22
C ARG A 64 -12.77 -2.27 -17.42
N ALA A 65 -13.67 -3.18 -17.79
CA ALA A 65 -15.09 -2.87 -17.95
C ALA A 65 -15.73 -2.50 -16.61
N GLU A 66 -15.51 -3.32 -15.57
CA GLU A 66 -15.95 -3.07 -14.20
C GLU A 66 -15.43 -1.72 -13.69
N GLN A 67 -14.14 -1.44 -13.89
CA GLN A 67 -13.56 -0.18 -13.44
C GLN A 67 -14.07 1.03 -14.22
N LYS A 68 -14.35 0.89 -15.51
CA LYS A 68 -14.96 1.95 -16.33
C LYS A 68 -16.38 2.25 -15.86
N GLU A 69 -17.16 1.22 -15.55
CA GLU A 69 -18.50 1.35 -14.98
C GLU A 69 -18.46 2.08 -13.62
N HIS A 70 -17.55 1.65 -12.72
CA HIS A 70 -17.33 2.32 -11.43
C HIS A 70 -16.92 3.78 -11.58
N ARG A 71 -16.07 4.10 -12.56
CA ARG A 71 -15.59 5.46 -12.80
C ARG A 71 -16.69 6.34 -13.40
N ASN A 72 -17.45 5.82 -14.35
CA ASN A 72 -18.47 6.59 -15.07
C ASN A 72 -19.71 6.89 -14.22
N ARG A 73 -20.03 6.04 -13.23
CA ARG A 73 -21.22 6.24 -12.38
C ARG A 73 -21.09 7.37 -11.36
N LYS A 74 -19.87 7.84 -11.05
CA LYS A 74 -19.62 8.63 -9.83
C LYS A 74 -18.53 9.72 -9.94
N PRO A 75 -18.45 10.53 -11.01
CA PRO A 75 -17.50 11.65 -11.03
C PRO A 75 -17.83 12.69 -9.94
N GLU A 76 -19.07 13.18 -9.88
CA GLU A 76 -19.50 14.19 -8.89
C GLU A 76 -19.36 13.68 -7.44
N GLN A 77 -19.75 12.43 -7.18
CA GLN A 77 -19.61 11.82 -5.85
C GLN A 77 -18.14 11.65 -5.42
N ARG A 78 -17.18 11.58 -6.36
CA ARG A 78 -15.76 11.50 -6.03
C ARG A 78 -15.21 12.85 -5.60
N ASP A 79 -15.60 13.91 -6.30
CA ASP A 79 -15.17 15.27 -5.99
C ASP A 79 -15.79 15.71 -4.66
N GLU A 80 -17.08 15.47 -4.47
CA GLU A 80 -17.78 15.73 -3.19
C GLU A 80 -17.14 14.95 -2.02
N MET A 81 -16.78 13.67 -2.22
CA MET A 81 -16.09 12.89 -1.18
C MET A 81 -14.69 13.44 -0.87
N ARG A 82 -14.00 14.02 -1.85
CA ARG A 82 -12.68 14.63 -1.67
C ARG A 82 -12.79 15.95 -0.92
N GLU A 83 -13.73 16.80 -1.29
CA GLU A 83 -14.01 18.07 -0.63
C GLU A 83 -14.44 17.85 0.82
N ASN A 84 -15.40 16.95 1.06
CA ASN A 84 -15.85 16.59 2.40
C ASN A 84 -14.70 16.08 3.29
N ARG A 85 -13.77 15.31 2.71
CA ARG A 85 -12.58 14.84 3.44
C ARG A 85 -11.62 15.99 3.77
N MET A 86 -11.40 16.91 2.83
CA MET A 86 -10.55 18.09 3.07
C MET A 86 -11.15 19.00 4.13
N ALA A 87 -12.45 19.28 4.06
CA ALA A 87 -13.16 20.05 5.06
C ALA A 87 -13.04 19.41 6.45
N ALA A 88 -13.34 18.11 6.58
CA ALA A 88 -13.22 17.39 7.85
C ALA A 88 -11.78 17.38 8.41
N MET A 89 -10.75 17.34 7.55
CA MET A 89 -9.36 17.50 7.99
C MET A 89 -9.07 18.92 8.47
N ASN A 90 -9.52 19.93 7.73
CA ASN A 90 -9.31 21.33 8.11
C ASN A 90 -10.00 21.64 9.44
N ASP A 91 -11.23 21.18 9.64
CA ASP A 91 -11.98 21.35 10.89
C ASP A 91 -11.24 20.73 12.09
N LEU A 92 -10.60 19.57 11.88
CA LEU A 92 -9.82 18.90 12.92
C LEU A 92 -8.49 19.63 13.21
N LEU A 93 -7.82 20.12 12.17
CA LEU A 93 -6.48 20.73 12.27
C LEU A 93 -6.50 22.20 12.70
N LEU A 94 -7.56 22.94 12.36
CA LEU A 94 -7.73 24.36 12.67
C LEU A 94 -8.57 24.59 13.94
N ALA A 95 -9.09 23.54 14.57
CA ALA A 95 -9.80 23.65 15.83
C ALA A 95 -8.89 24.23 16.93
N GLU A 96 -9.48 25.02 17.84
CA GLU A 96 -8.76 25.58 19.00
C GLU A 96 -8.12 24.49 19.90
N LYS A 97 -8.72 23.29 19.91
CA LYS A 97 -8.21 22.10 20.60
C LYS A 97 -8.30 20.88 19.70
N PHE A 98 -7.24 20.09 19.67
CA PHE A 98 -7.19 18.84 18.92
C PHE A 98 -8.10 17.78 19.55
N ASP A 99 -8.95 17.16 18.74
CA ASP A 99 -9.82 16.04 19.14
C ASP A 99 -9.23 14.70 18.67
N PRO A 100 -8.53 13.95 19.54
CA PRO A 100 -7.92 12.69 19.16
C PRO A 100 -8.95 11.60 18.80
N ALA A 101 -10.19 11.69 19.31
CA ALA A 101 -11.23 10.71 19.01
C ALA A 101 -11.73 10.89 17.57
N LYS A 102 -12.00 12.13 17.15
CA LYS A 102 -12.37 12.45 15.76
C LYS A 102 -11.25 12.10 14.78
N ALA A 103 -9.99 12.38 15.13
CA ALA A 103 -8.84 11.99 14.32
C ALA A 103 -8.76 10.48 14.12
N THR A 104 -8.96 9.72 15.20
CA THR A 104 -8.93 8.24 15.17
C THR A 104 -10.06 7.67 14.33
N GLU A 105 -11.28 8.21 14.46
CA GLU A 105 -12.43 7.76 13.67
C GLU A 105 -12.24 8.04 12.17
N MET A 106 -11.72 9.22 11.83
CA MET A 106 -11.38 9.57 10.46
C MET A 106 -10.32 8.62 9.89
N ALA A 107 -9.27 8.32 10.65
CA ALA A 107 -8.23 7.38 10.26
C ALA A 107 -8.77 5.96 10.06
N ARG A 108 -9.65 5.47 10.95
CA ARG A 108 -10.31 4.16 10.81
C ARG A 108 -11.09 4.05 9.51
N ARG A 109 -11.95 5.03 9.21
CA ARG A 109 -12.72 5.05 7.95
C ARG A 109 -11.80 5.02 6.71
N MET A 110 -10.64 5.65 6.77
CA MET A 110 -9.66 5.60 5.69
C MET A 110 -8.95 4.24 5.61
N ALA A 111 -8.63 3.64 6.76
CA ALA A 111 -8.02 2.33 6.87
C ALA A 111 -8.96 1.23 6.34
N ASP A 112 -10.24 1.24 6.71
CA ASP A 112 -11.23 0.25 6.25
C ASP A 112 -11.34 0.24 4.72
N LYS A 113 -11.51 1.42 4.11
CA LYS A 113 -11.49 1.57 2.65
C LYS A 113 -10.18 1.11 2.04
N HIS A 114 -9.06 1.27 2.75
CA HIS A 114 -7.77 0.80 2.26
C HIS A 114 -7.68 -0.73 2.29
N ILE A 115 -8.13 -1.35 3.37
CA ILE A 115 -8.20 -2.80 3.55
C ILE A 115 -9.07 -3.42 2.47
N GLU A 116 -10.28 -2.90 2.25
CA GLU A 116 -11.18 -3.37 1.18
C GLU A 116 -10.47 -3.40 -0.19
N ARG A 117 -9.79 -2.32 -0.55
CA ARG A 117 -9.02 -2.25 -1.81
C ARG A 117 -7.86 -3.25 -1.85
N GLN A 118 -7.17 -3.47 -0.73
CA GLN A 118 -6.08 -4.44 -0.68
C GLN A 118 -6.62 -5.87 -0.88
N VAL A 119 -7.72 -6.22 -0.23
CA VAL A 119 -8.37 -7.53 -0.38
C VAL A 119 -8.86 -7.73 -1.82
N GLU A 120 -9.49 -6.72 -2.43
CA GLU A 120 -9.91 -6.76 -3.83
C GLU A 120 -8.72 -7.01 -4.78
N MET A 121 -7.61 -6.29 -4.55
CA MET A 121 -6.38 -6.47 -5.33
C MET A 121 -5.80 -7.87 -5.16
N LEU A 122 -5.75 -8.41 -3.94
CA LEU A 122 -5.28 -9.78 -3.67
C LEU A 122 -6.18 -10.82 -4.35
N SER A 123 -7.50 -10.62 -4.34
CA SER A 123 -8.44 -11.49 -5.04
C SER A 123 -8.18 -11.51 -6.55
N LYS A 124 -7.94 -10.34 -7.16
CA LYS A 124 -7.59 -10.23 -8.58
C LYS A 124 -6.26 -10.91 -8.90
N GLN A 125 -5.24 -10.74 -8.05
CA GLN A 125 -3.96 -11.43 -8.18
C GLN A 125 -4.13 -12.95 -8.10
N HIS A 126 -4.90 -13.45 -7.13
CA HIS A 126 -5.18 -14.87 -6.98
C HIS A 126 -5.86 -15.47 -8.22
N LYS A 127 -6.88 -14.80 -8.76
CA LYS A 127 -7.55 -15.22 -10.01
C LYS A 127 -6.57 -15.28 -11.18
N ALA A 128 -5.70 -14.29 -11.30
CA ALA A 128 -4.68 -14.26 -12.34
C ALA A 128 -3.68 -15.42 -12.20
N LEU A 129 -3.15 -15.66 -11.00
CA LEU A 129 -2.20 -16.75 -10.76
C LEU A 129 -2.83 -18.14 -10.90
N SER A 130 -4.15 -18.27 -10.77
CA SER A 130 -4.86 -19.55 -10.97
C SER A 130 -4.80 -20.06 -12.41
N ILE A 131 -4.51 -19.19 -13.39
CA ILE A 131 -4.32 -19.55 -14.82
C ILE A 131 -2.97 -20.26 -15.03
N LEU A 132 -1.99 -20.03 -14.14
CA LEU A 132 -0.64 -20.56 -14.27
C LEU A 132 -0.55 -22.03 -13.81
N THR A 133 0.33 -22.79 -14.47
CA THR A 133 0.70 -24.14 -14.03
C THR A 133 1.54 -24.09 -12.74
N PRO A 134 1.67 -25.21 -12.01
CA PRO A 134 2.53 -25.26 -10.82
C PRO A 134 3.97 -24.82 -11.09
N GLU A 135 4.54 -25.22 -12.23
CA GLU A 135 5.92 -24.90 -12.62
C GLU A 135 6.06 -23.40 -12.91
N GLN A 136 5.09 -22.80 -13.61
CA GLN A 136 5.07 -21.36 -13.87
C GLN A 136 4.90 -20.54 -12.59
N LYS A 137 4.17 -21.05 -11.59
CA LYS A 137 4.04 -20.40 -10.28
C LYS A 137 5.35 -20.41 -9.51
N ALA A 138 6.13 -21.50 -9.59
CA ALA A 138 7.46 -21.55 -8.99
C ALA A 138 8.40 -20.51 -9.64
N GLN A 139 8.44 -20.47 -10.98
CA GLN A 139 9.21 -19.47 -11.72
C GLN A 139 8.77 -18.04 -11.39
N TYR A 140 7.47 -17.81 -11.23
CA TYR A 140 6.95 -16.50 -10.82
C TYR A 140 7.49 -16.05 -9.46
N ILE A 141 7.60 -16.96 -8.50
CA ILE A 141 8.12 -16.65 -7.15
C ILE A 141 9.62 -16.33 -7.22
N GLU A 142 10.39 -17.09 -8.00
CA GLU A 142 11.83 -16.83 -8.21
C GLU A 142 12.08 -15.45 -8.82
N LEU A 143 11.41 -15.15 -9.94
CA LEU A 143 11.50 -13.84 -10.60
C LEU A 143 11.00 -12.69 -9.71
N GLN A 144 10.03 -12.95 -8.83
CA GLN A 144 9.57 -11.96 -7.85
C GLN A 144 10.64 -11.68 -6.80
N GLN A 145 11.35 -12.69 -6.31
CA GLN A 145 12.44 -12.52 -5.35
C GLN A 145 13.60 -11.74 -5.96
N GLU A 146 14.02 -12.11 -7.17
CA GLU A 146 15.08 -11.42 -7.91
C GLU A 146 14.77 -9.92 -8.08
N ARG A 147 13.55 -9.58 -8.50
CA ARG A 147 13.14 -8.16 -8.63
C ARG A 147 13.10 -7.42 -7.30
N MET A 148 12.71 -8.09 -6.23
CA MET A 148 12.67 -7.49 -4.89
C MET A 148 14.09 -7.20 -4.38
N GLU A 149 15.06 -8.06 -4.70
CA GLU A 149 16.47 -7.89 -4.38
C GLU A 149 17.08 -6.72 -5.19
N ASP A 150 16.87 -6.69 -6.51
CA ASP A 150 17.30 -5.58 -7.37
C ASP A 150 16.76 -4.23 -6.91
N CYS A 151 15.50 -4.19 -6.48
CA CYS A 151 14.88 -3.00 -5.89
C CYS A 151 15.48 -2.61 -4.53
N GLY A 152 15.97 -3.57 -3.75
CA GLY A 152 16.67 -3.34 -2.50
C GLY A 152 18.02 -2.67 -2.69
N ASP A 153 18.71 -3.03 -3.78
CA ASP A 153 20.04 -2.53 -4.14
C ASP A 153 19.99 -1.22 -4.94
N GLN A 154 18.93 -0.98 -5.72
CA GLN A 154 18.69 0.27 -6.47
C GLN A 154 18.11 1.41 -5.62
N ARG A 155 18.27 1.42 -4.30
CA ARG A 155 18.01 2.65 -3.54
C ARG A 155 18.95 3.73 -4.09
N PRO A 156 18.47 4.81 -4.72
CA PRO A 156 19.37 5.87 -5.11
C PRO A 156 19.98 6.42 -3.82
N HIS A 157 21.30 6.29 -3.69
CA HIS A 157 22.10 7.20 -2.89
C HIS A 157 21.65 8.61 -3.28
N ARG A 158 20.75 9.20 -2.49
CA ARG A 158 20.43 10.62 -2.57
C ARG A 158 21.65 11.37 -2.01
N GLU A 159 22.75 11.33 -2.76
CA GLU A 159 23.80 12.34 -2.60
C GLU A 159 23.12 13.68 -2.84
N GLY A 160 23.06 14.48 -1.77
CA GLY A 160 22.46 15.80 -1.80
C GLY A 160 23.15 16.64 -2.86
N LYS A 161 22.50 16.80 -4.03
CA LYS A 161 22.76 17.96 -4.88
C LYS A 161 22.28 19.18 -4.11
N GLY A 162 23.22 19.79 -3.38
CA GLY A 162 23.08 21.08 -2.78
C GLY A 162 22.56 22.06 -3.83
N ARG A 163 21.39 22.64 -3.54
CA ARG A 163 20.91 23.83 -4.24
C ARG A 163 21.87 24.96 -3.87
N LYS A 164 22.64 25.43 -4.85
CA LYS A 164 23.18 26.80 -4.84
C LYS A 164 22.06 27.77 -5.18
#